data_AF-A0A0E2HEI7-F1
#
_entry.id   AF-A0A0E2HEI7-F1
#
_cell.length_a   1.000
_cell.length_b   1.000
_cell.length_c   1.000
_cell.angle_alpha   90.00
_cell.angle_beta   90.00
_cell.angle_gamma   90.00
#
_symmetry.space_group_name_H-M   'P 1'
#
loop_
_entity.id
_entity.type
_entity.pdbx_description
1 polymer ?
#
loop_
_entity_poly.entity_id
_entity_poly.type
_entity_poly.pdbx_seq_one_letter_code
_entity_poly.pdbx_strand_id
1 'polypeptide(L)'
;MMTEAELKEILCDFHTTKTRVGILKSCLDIRYDEDTLEKYDKWSFQVEIIMDAMAILSEVENFVIDTHLVCHHTWVETTKLFSEKYGNNNGKSERTLKRIQRKALRDMLKFISSLPVEIYFNDMQMFVK
;
A
#
# COMPACT_ATOMS: atom_id res chain seq x y z
N MET A 1 6.48 5.81 15.42
CA MET A 1 6.32 6.45 14.10
C MET A 1 6.68 5.43 13.05
N MET A 2 5.81 5.23 12.06
CA MET A 2 5.98 4.23 10.99
C MET A 2 7.28 4.48 10.21
N THR A 3 8.00 3.41 9.91
CA THR A 3 9.25 3.41 9.15
C THR A 3 9.00 3.08 7.67
N GLU A 4 9.98 3.37 6.80
CA GLU A 4 9.90 2.97 5.39
C GLU A 4 9.84 1.46 5.18
N ALA A 5 10.42 0.68 6.10
CA ALA A 5 10.35 -0.78 6.06
C ALA A 5 8.92 -1.25 6.35
N GLU A 6 8.31 -0.77 7.44
CA GLU A 6 6.92 -1.09 7.81
C GLU A 6 5.94 -0.67 6.71
N LEU A 7 6.10 0.54 6.13
CA LEU A 7 5.25 0.96 5.01
C LEU A 7 5.38 0.03 3.80
N LYS A 8 6.59 -0.44 3.48
CA LYS A 8 6.78 -1.41 2.39
C LYS A 8 6.08 -2.73 2.67
N GLU A 9 6.19 -3.25 3.89
CA GLU A 9 5.49 -4.48 4.29
C GLU A 9 3.98 -4.33 4.14
N ILE A 10 3.43 -3.20 4.61
CA ILE A 10 2.01 -2.87 4.44
C ILE A 10 1.60 -2.84 2.97
N LEU A 11 2.41 -2.20 2.11
CA LEU A 11 2.13 -2.11 0.68
C LEU A 11 2.21 -3.46 -0.03
N CYS A 12 3.17 -4.32 0.36
CA CYS A 12 3.25 -5.69 -0.12
C CYS A 12 2.01 -6.50 0.27
N ASP A 13 1.50 -6.34 1.49
CA ASP A 13 0.31 -7.08 1.95
C ASP A 13 -1.01 -6.39 1.58
N PHE A 14 -0.96 -5.25 0.90
CA PHE A 14 -2.10 -4.36 0.74
C PHE A 14 -3.30 -5.02 0.04
N HIS A 15 -3.07 -5.75 -1.06
CA HIS A 15 -4.14 -6.44 -1.77
C HIS A 15 -4.81 -7.51 -0.89
N THR A 16 -4.00 -8.26 -0.13
CA THR A 16 -4.49 -9.28 0.81
C THR A 16 -5.33 -8.64 1.92
N THR A 17 -4.84 -7.55 2.51
CA THR A 17 -5.55 -6.81 3.56
C THR A 17 -6.86 -6.22 3.06
N LYS A 18 -6.86 -5.58 1.90
CA LYS A 18 -8.07 -5.05 1.26
C LYS A 18 -9.11 -6.14 0.97
N THR A 19 -8.66 -7.31 0.50
CA THR A 19 -9.54 -8.46 0.27
C THR A 19 -10.14 -8.97 1.58
N ARG A 20 -9.33 -9.08 2.64
CA ARG A 20 -9.80 -9.48 3.97
C ARG A 20 -10.86 -8.53 4.52
N VAL A 21 -10.67 -7.21 4.38
CA VAL A 21 -11.66 -6.20 4.77
C VAL A 21 -13.00 -6.42 4.06
N GLY A 22 -12.98 -6.69 2.75
CA GLY A 22 -14.20 -6.99 1.98
C GLY A 22 -14.93 -8.25 2.47
N ILE A 23 -14.19 -9.29 2.85
CA ILE A 23 -14.75 -10.51 3.43
C ILE A 23 -15.38 -10.21 4.80
N LEU A 24 -14.68 -9.49 5.68
CA LEU A 24 -15.19 -9.14 7.02
C LEU A 24 -16.49 -8.33 6.92
N LYS A 25 -16.54 -7.37 5.98
CA LYS A 25 -17.77 -6.62 5.69
C LYS A 25 -18.92 -7.54 5.31
N SER A 26 -18.68 -8.45 4.37
CA SER A 26 -19.67 -9.42 3.92
C SER A 26 -20.17 -10.32 5.06
N CYS A 27 -19.27 -10.73 5.97
CA CYS A 27 -19.65 -11.47 7.17
C CYS A 27 -20.57 -10.67 8.08
N LEU A 28 -20.26 -9.39 8.35
CA LEU A 28 -21.07 -8.50 9.19
C LEU A 28 -22.45 -8.22 8.58
N ASP A 29 -22.52 -8.08 7.26
CA ASP A 29 -23.78 -7.90 6.52
C ASP A 29 -24.69 -9.14 6.65
N ILE A 30 -24.12 -10.34 6.79
CA ILE A 30 -24.87 -11.59 6.99
C ILE A 30 -25.21 -11.81 8.47
N ARG A 31 -24.25 -11.56 9.37
CA ARG A 31 -24.38 -11.79 10.80
C ARG A 31 -23.49 -10.83 11.57
N TYR A 32 -24.11 -9.98 12.37
CA TYR A 32 -23.40 -9.13 13.32
C TYR A 32 -22.59 -9.96 14.32
N ASP A 33 -21.33 -9.60 14.49
CA ASP A 33 -20.38 -10.19 15.42
C ASP A 33 -19.41 -9.10 15.87
N GLU A 34 -19.33 -8.84 17.17
CA GLU A 34 -18.58 -7.72 17.74
C GLU A 34 -17.08 -7.84 17.49
N ASP A 35 -16.52 -9.05 17.64
CA ASP A 35 -15.10 -9.33 17.37
C ASP A 35 -14.75 -9.12 15.88
N THR A 36 -15.67 -9.47 14.98
CA THR A 36 -15.52 -9.22 13.53
C THR A 36 -15.62 -7.73 13.22
N LEU A 37 -16.52 -7.00 13.90
CA LEU A 37 -16.69 -5.56 13.72
C LEU A 37 -15.42 -4.81 14.13
N GLU A 38 -14.85 -5.11 15.30
CA GLU A 38 -13.62 -4.47 15.76
C GLU A 38 -12.46 -4.65 14.75
N LYS A 39 -12.29 -5.87 14.22
CA LYS A 39 -11.28 -6.17 13.19
C LYS A 39 -11.57 -5.44 11.89
N TYR A 40 -12.84 -5.42 11.46
CA TYR A 40 -13.25 -4.73 10.25
C TYR A 40 -12.99 -3.23 10.35
N ASP A 41 -13.42 -2.57 11.42
CA ASP A 41 -13.25 -1.13 11.62
C ASP A 41 -11.77 -0.74 11.60
N LYS A 42 -10.94 -1.52 12.30
CA LYS A 42 -9.49 -1.29 12.34
C LYS A 42 -8.85 -1.45 10.96
N TRP A 43 -9.08 -2.58 10.30
CA TRP A 43 -8.42 -2.89 9.02
C TRP A 43 -8.95 -2.05 7.86
N SER A 44 -10.26 -1.75 7.85
CA SER A 44 -10.85 -0.86 6.85
C SER A 44 -10.26 0.54 6.97
N PHE A 45 -10.12 1.07 8.19
CA PHE A 45 -9.50 2.38 8.40
C PHE A 45 -8.03 2.42 7.95
N GLN A 46 -7.25 1.37 8.22
CA GLN A 46 -5.88 1.25 7.69
C GLN A 46 -5.85 1.23 6.16
N VAL A 47 -6.74 0.47 5.52
CA VAL A 47 -6.84 0.40 4.05
C VAL A 47 -7.13 1.77 3.48
N GLU A 48 -8.08 2.51 4.05
CA GLU A 48 -8.41 3.88 3.62
C GLU A 48 -7.21 4.82 3.75
N ILE A 49 -6.49 4.80 4.89
CA ILE A 49 -5.28 5.62 5.06
C ILE A 49 -4.24 5.33 3.97
N ILE A 50 -4.01 4.06 3.65
CA ILE A 50 -3.02 3.69 2.63
C ILE A 50 -3.52 4.09 1.23
N MET A 51 -4.81 3.95 0.94
CA MET A 51 -5.40 4.43 -0.32
C MET A 51 -5.24 5.94 -0.49
N ASP A 52 -5.54 6.71 0.56
CA ASP A 52 -5.37 8.17 0.55
C ASP A 52 -3.90 8.57 0.43
N ALA A 53 -2.99 7.87 1.13
CA ALA A 53 -1.56 8.08 0.99
C ALA A 53 -1.06 7.77 -0.43
N MET A 54 -1.63 6.78 -1.12
CA MET A 54 -1.32 6.52 -2.53
C MET A 54 -1.92 7.59 -3.46
N ALA A 55 -3.07 8.19 -3.10
CA ALA A 55 -3.76 9.19 -3.89
C ALA A 55 -3.03 10.54 -3.95
N ILE A 56 -2.17 10.86 -2.98
CA ILE A 56 -1.34 12.08 -3.02
C ILE A 56 -0.14 11.98 -3.98
N LEU A 57 0.17 10.78 -4.47
CA LEU A 57 1.31 10.55 -5.36
C LEU A 57 1.00 11.00 -6.78
N SER A 58 2.04 11.42 -7.51
CA SER A 58 1.91 11.59 -8.96
C SER A 58 1.61 10.26 -9.65
N GLU A 59 1.05 10.31 -10.87
CA GLU A 59 0.73 9.09 -11.64
C GLU A 59 1.94 8.16 -11.81
N VAL A 60 3.13 8.75 -12.03
CA VAL A 60 4.39 8.01 -12.19
C VAL A 60 4.82 7.35 -10.88
N GLU A 61 4.66 8.03 -9.75
CA GLU A 61 4.99 7.50 -8.43
C GLU A 61 4.04 6.39 -8.03
N ASN A 62 2.73 6.62 -8.20
CA ASN A 62 1.69 5.64 -7.92
C ASN A 62 1.89 4.39 -8.77
N PHE A 63 2.16 4.54 -10.07
CA PHE A 63 2.47 3.40 -10.94
C PHE A 63 3.63 2.54 -10.41
N VAL A 64 4.72 3.16 -9.97
CA VAL A 64 5.88 2.41 -9.45
C VAL A 64 5.55 1.71 -8.13
N ILE A 65 4.82 2.37 -7.23
CA ILE A 65 4.37 1.75 -5.97
C ILE A 65 3.46 0.56 -6.23
N ASP A 66 2.43 0.76 -7.05
CA ASP A 66 1.44 -0.27 -7.35
C ASP A 66 2.06 -1.47 -8.06
N THR A 67 2.88 -1.22 -9.08
CA THR A 67 3.50 -2.29 -9.87
C THR A 67 4.51 -3.09 -9.06
N HIS A 68 5.47 -2.42 -8.40
CA HIS A 68 6.59 -3.12 -7.75
C HIS A 68 6.25 -3.61 -6.34
N LEU A 69 5.52 -2.82 -5.53
CA LEU A 69 5.23 -3.19 -4.14
C LEU A 69 3.89 -3.92 -4.02
N VAL A 70 2.81 -3.38 -4.57
CA VAL A 70 1.46 -3.96 -4.38
C VAL A 70 1.25 -5.20 -5.26
N CYS A 71 1.69 -5.16 -6.52
CA CYS A 71 1.57 -6.28 -7.46
C CYS A 71 2.77 -7.23 -7.44
N HIS A 72 3.77 -6.99 -6.58
CA HIS A 72 4.99 -7.80 -6.43
C HIS A 72 5.81 -8.05 -7.70
N HIS A 73 5.72 -7.17 -8.70
CA HIS A 73 6.57 -7.31 -9.88
C HIS A 73 8.03 -7.04 -9.54
N THR A 74 8.92 -7.81 -10.15
CA THR A 74 10.36 -7.56 -10.10
C THR A 74 10.70 -6.21 -10.74
N TRP A 75 11.91 -5.70 -10.49
CA TRP A 75 12.38 -4.49 -11.15
C TRP A 75 12.44 -4.61 -12.68
N VAL A 76 12.76 -5.81 -13.19
CA VAL A 76 12.79 -6.08 -14.64
C VAL A 76 11.39 -5.97 -15.22
N GLU A 77 10.40 -6.62 -14.60
CA GLU A 77 8.99 -6.55 -15.02
C GLU A 77 8.44 -5.13 -14.88
N THR A 78 8.72 -4.45 -13.77
CA THR A 78 8.29 -3.06 -13.53
C THR A 78 8.85 -2.12 -14.60
N THR A 79 10.11 -2.28 -14.98
CA THR A 79 10.75 -1.48 -16.04
C THR A 79 10.11 -1.73 -17.40
N LYS A 80 9.78 -2.99 -17.70
CA LYS A 80 9.08 -3.38 -18.93
C LYS A 80 7.68 -2.75 -18.97
N LEU A 81 6.87 -2.95 -17.93
CA LEU A 81 5.52 -2.39 -17.81
C LEU A 81 5.53 -0.85 -17.86
N PHE A 82 6.53 -0.20 -17.25
CA PHE A 82 6.71 1.24 -17.35
C PHE A 82 6.88 1.70 -18.80
N SER A 83 7.73 0.99 -19.55
CA SER A 83 8.02 1.32 -20.95
C SER A 83 6.82 1.06 -21.85
N GLU A 84 6.03 0.01 -21.56
CA GLU A 84 4.77 -0.27 -22.25
C GLU A 84 3.72 0.81 -22.01
N LYS A 85 3.58 1.28 -20.76
CA LYS A 85 2.60 2.32 -20.40
C LYS A 85 2.96 3.71 -20.95
N TYR A 86 4.22 4.13 -20.81
CA TYR A 86 4.64 5.51 -21.11
C TYR A 86 5.40 5.64 -22.46
N GLY A 87 5.59 4.53 -23.18
CA GLY A 87 6.31 4.44 -24.44
C GLY A 87 7.79 4.15 -24.26
N ASN A 88 8.36 3.30 -25.14
CA ASN A 88 9.76 2.85 -25.07
C ASN A 88 10.78 4.00 -25.09
N ASN A 89 10.49 5.11 -25.78
CA ASN A 89 11.36 6.30 -25.81
C ASN A 89 11.37 7.08 -24.50
N ASN A 90 10.39 6.85 -23.62
CA ASN A 90 10.30 7.41 -22.27
C ASN A 90 10.70 6.40 -21.18
N GLY A 91 11.27 5.25 -21.59
CA GLY A 91 11.74 4.20 -20.69
C GLY A 91 12.66 4.76 -19.62
N LYS A 92 12.44 4.32 -18.37
CA LYS A 92 13.29 4.69 -17.24
C LYS A 92 14.13 3.50 -16.84
N SER A 93 15.40 3.75 -16.54
CA SER A 93 16.26 2.70 -15.97
C SER A 93 15.73 2.27 -14.60
N GLU A 94 16.02 1.02 -14.21
CA GLU A 94 15.72 0.50 -12.87
C GLU A 94 16.19 1.46 -11.76
N ARG A 95 17.41 2.01 -11.89
CA ARG A 95 17.94 3.00 -10.94
C ARG A 95 17.02 4.21 -10.77
N THR A 96 16.41 4.67 -11.86
CA THR A 96 15.49 5.81 -11.85
C THR A 96 14.16 5.43 -11.19
N LEU A 97 13.61 4.25 -11.50
CA LEU A 97 12.39 3.76 -10.88
C LEU A 97 12.57 3.52 -9.37
N LYS A 98 13.69 2.94 -8.94
CA LYS A 98 14.07 2.84 -7.52
C LYS A 98 14.09 4.20 -6.82
N ARG A 99 14.60 5.24 -7.49
CA ARG A 99 14.63 6.60 -6.94
C ARG A 99 13.22 7.19 -6.82
N ILE A 100 12.35 6.94 -7.81
CA ILE A 100 10.94 7.33 -7.79
C ILE A 100 10.23 6.65 -6.61
N GLN A 101 10.38 5.33 -6.46
CA GLN A 101 9.78 4.59 -5.35
C GLN A 101 10.22 5.16 -3.99
N ARG A 102 11.51 5.43 -3.79
CA ARG A 102 12.01 6.03 -2.54
C ARG A 102 11.42 7.41 -2.26
N LYS A 103 11.22 8.22 -3.30
CA LYS A 103 10.54 9.52 -3.15
C LYS A 103 9.08 9.31 -2.74
N ALA A 104 8.36 8.46 -3.46
CA ALA A 104 6.96 8.16 -3.20
C ALA A 104 6.74 7.66 -1.76
N LEU A 105 7.51 6.66 -1.32
CA LEU A 105 7.43 6.14 0.05
C LEU A 105 7.68 7.21 1.11
N ARG A 106 8.68 8.07 0.90
CA ARG A 106 8.95 9.17 1.82
C ARG A 106 7.79 10.17 1.87
N ASP A 107 7.16 10.46 0.74
CA ASP A 107 6.06 11.42 0.69
C ASP A 107 4.79 10.82 1.34
N MET A 108 4.52 9.53 1.13
CA MET A 108 3.49 8.78 1.84
C MET A 108 3.73 8.77 3.35
N LEU A 109 4.96 8.43 3.79
CA LEU A 109 5.31 8.43 5.22
C LEU A 109 5.13 9.81 5.85
N LYS A 110 5.55 10.88 5.17
CA LYS A 110 5.35 12.25 5.65
C LYS A 110 3.88 12.59 5.80
N PHE A 111 3.05 12.17 4.86
CA PHE A 111 1.61 12.36 4.92
C PHE A 111 1.01 11.60 6.10
N ILE A 112 1.26 10.29 6.22
CA ILE A 112 0.75 9.47 7.32
C ILE A 112 1.23 9.98 8.68
N SER A 113 2.51 10.35 8.83
CA SER A 113 3.07 10.87 10.09
C SER A 113 2.55 12.26 10.46
N SER A 114 1.87 12.96 9.54
CA SER A 114 1.23 14.24 9.84
C SER A 114 -0.17 14.08 10.45
N LEU A 115 -0.69 12.84 10.47
CA LEU A 115 -2.03 12.51 10.94
C LEU A 115 -1.97 11.80 12.31
N PRO A 116 -2.97 11.99 13.19
CA PRO A 116 -3.05 11.32 14.49
C PRO A 116 -3.58 9.88 14.37
N VAL A 117 -2.99 9.07 13.48
CA VAL A 117 -3.49 7.73 13.12
C VAL A 117 -2.50 6.59 13.44
N GLU A 118 -1.44 6.90 14.17
CA GLU A 118 -0.34 5.97 14.44
C GLU A 118 -0.79 4.74 15.25
N ILE A 119 -1.77 4.92 16.14
CA ILE A 119 -2.35 3.85 16.96
C ILE A 119 -2.91 2.70 16.11
N TYR A 120 -3.32 2.98 14.88
CA TYR A 120 -3.93 1.98 14.01
C TYR A 120 -2.89 1.04 13.39
N PHE A 121 -1.61 1.39 13.36
CA PHE A 121 -0.57 0.58 12.70
C PHE A 121 0.28 -0.29 13.65
N ASN A 122 0.15 -0.13 14.97
CA ASN A 122 1.06 -0.75 15.95
C ASN A 122 0.88 -2.27 16.16
N ASP A 123 -0.24 -2.88 15.73
CA ASP A 123 -0.58 -4.28 16.08
C ASP A 123 -0.38 -5.29 14.94
N MET A 124 0.42 -4.96 13.92
CA MET A 124 0.55 -5.80 12.72
C MET A 124 1.38 -7.08 12.92
N GLN A 125 1.99 -7.30 14.08
CA GLN A 125 2.93 -8.40 14.32
C GLN A 125 2.29 -9.80 14.51
N MET A 126 0.99 -9.98 14.33
CA MET A 126 0.33 -11.26 14.68
C MET A 126 0.23 -12.31 13.56
N PHE A 127 0.65 -12.04 12.32
CA PHE A 127 0.44 -13.00 11.22
C PHE A 127 1.65 -13.30 10.34
N VAL A 128 2.86 -12.89 10.74
CA VAL A 128 4.09 -13.47 10.18
C VAL A 128 4.43 -14.73 10.98
N LYS A 129 3.93 -15.88 10.51
CA LYS A 129 4.47 -17.20 10.82
C LYS A 129 4.88 -17.88 9.54
#